data_AF-A0A220W6L5-F1
#
_entry.id   AF-A0A220W6L5-F1
#
_cell.length_a   1.000
_cell.length_b   1.000
_cell.length_c   1.000
_cell.angle_alpha   90.00
_cell.angle_beta   90.00
_cell.angle_gamma   90.00
#
_symmetry.space_group_name_H-M   'P 1'
#
loop_
_entity.id
_entity.type
_entity.pdbx_description
1 polymer ?
#
loop_
_entity_poly.entity_id
_entity_poly.type
_entity_poly.pdbx_seq_one_letter_code
_entity_poly.pdbx_strand_id
1 'polypeptide(L)'
;MTTCRDIITQAMYRTSILALGRTPKAKEATNGLFILQGLYDELIDAGCLGGLNDVYAEADYTAKEFDRISANGFTITKPLAIEEDGQTREPKDLAVISIYDSGKTNYVWDNGWVSLSGLTLDTDAPFASRGADGLACYLASNWVDTFGGQVSPTVYRRGLAFKGLLMGSNATAATAADYF
;
A
#
# COMPACT_ATOMS: atom_id res chain seq x y z
N MET A 1 8.55 10.22 11.41
CA MET A 1 7.53 9.29 10.90
C MET A 1 6.37 10.12 10.38
N THR A 2 5.87 9.81 9.19
CA THR A 2 4.72 10.50 8.60
C THR A 2 3.50 9.63 8.82
N THR A 3 2.51 10.13 9.55
CA THR A 3 1.31 9.36 9.90
C THR A 3 0.28 9.37 8.77
N CYS A 4 -0.70 8.47 8.83
CA CYS A 4 -1.87 8.49 7.97
C CYS A 4 -2.58 9.86 8.02
N ARG A 5 -2.70 10.46 9.22
CA ARG A 5 -3.27 11.80 9.41
C ARG A 5 -2.50 12.87 8.66
N ASP A 6 -1.16 12.80 8.64
CA ASP A 6 -0.34 13.76 7.91
C ASP A 6 -0.59 13.68 6.41
N ILE A 7 -0.62 12.47 5.85
CA ILE A 7 -0.92 12.25 4.42
C ILE A 7 -2.31 12.75 4.06
N ILE A 8 -3.32 12.42 4.87
CA ILE A 8 -4.71 12.87 4.67
C ILE A 8 -4.81 14.39 4.71
N THR A 9 -4.18 15.03 5.71
CA THR A 9 -4.18 16.48 5.87
C THR A 9 -3.54 17.15 4.65
N GLN A 10 -2.40 16.63 4.21
CA GLN A 10 -1.70 17.10 3.01
C GLN A 10 -2.55 16.92 1.74
N ALA A 11 -3.26 15.79 1.60
CA ALA A 11 -4.17 15.57 0.48
C ALA A 11 -5.32 16.60 0.48
N MET A 12 -5.94 16.85 1.64
CA MET A 12 -7.04 17.82 1.77
C MET A 12 -6.62 19.27 1.48
N TYR A 13 -5.38 19.65 1.78
CA TYR A 13 -4.84 20.95 1.36
C TYR A 13 -4.71 21.05 -0.16
N ARG A 14 -4.32 19.96 -0.83
CA ARG A 14 -4.12 19.92 -2.29
C ARG A 14 -5.44 19.95 -3.07
N THR A 15 -6.55 19.55 -2.45
CA THR A 15 -7.90 19.62 -3.02
C THR A 15 -8.63 20.93 -2.72
N SER A 16 -8.00 21.85 -1.96
CA SER A 16 -8.60 23.09 -1.45
C SER A 16 -9.84 22.90 -0.55
N ILE A 17 -10.11 21.67 -0.10
CA ILE A 17 -11.19 21.38 0.85
C ILE A 17 -10.84 21.92 2.24
N LEU A 18 -9.55 21.86 2.60
CA LEU A 18 -9.03 22.36 3.86
C LEU A 18 -8.14 23.58 3.60
N ALA A 19 -8.39 24.67 4.33
CA ALA A 19 -7.53 25.85 4.29
C ALA A 19 -6.21 25.59 5.03
N LEU A 20 -5.11 26.17 4.54
CA LEU A 20 -3.79 26.01 5.13
C LEU A 20 -3.80 26.37 6.64
N GLY A 21 -3.16 25.53 7.45
CA GLY A 21 -3.07 25.71 8.90
C GLY A 21 -4.28 25.20 9.68
N ARG A 22 -5.28 24.62 9.01
CA ARG A 22 -6.39 23.91 9.67
C ARG A 22 -6.13 22.42 9.76
N THR A 23 -6.60 21.82 10.85
CA THR A 23 -6.57 20.36 11.01
C THR A 23 -7.92 19.78 10.56
N PRO A 24 -7.93 18.61 9.88
CA PRO A 24 -9.18 17.93 9.56
C PRO A 24 -9.99 17.63 10.82
N LYS A 25 -11.31 17.82 10.75
CA LYS A 25 -12.22 17.34 11.79
C LYS A 25 -12.19 15.81 11.85
N ALA A 26 -12.58 15.24 12.99
CA ALA A 26 -12.55 13.79 13.20
C ALA A 26 -13.23 13.01 12.05
N LYS A 27 -14.43 13.41 11.63
CA LYS A 27 -15.17 12.76 10.54
C LYS A 27 -14.47 12.89 9.17
N GLU A 28 -13.83 14.02 8.90
CA GLU A 28 -13.07 14.24 7.66
C GLU A 28 -11.83 13.36 7.62
N ALA A 29 -11.12 13.26 8.75
CA ALA A 29 -9.97 12.38 8.90
C ALA A 29 -10.37 10.90 8.75
N THR A 30 -11.47 10.47 9.36
CA THR A 30 -11.99 9.10 9.23
C THR A 30 -12.35 8.77 7.78
N ASN A 31 -13.03 9.68 7.08
CA ASN A 31 -13.34 9.49 5.66
C ASN A 31 -12.06 9.42 4.81
N GLY A 32 -11.05 10.22 5.15
CA GLY A 32 -9.77 10.17 4.46
C GLY A 32 -8.99 8.88 4.67
N LEU A 33 -9.06 8.33 5.86
CA LEU A 33 -8.47 7.03 6.17
C LEU A 33 -9.18 5.89 5.43
N PHE A 34 -10.51 6.01 5.24
CA PHE A 34 -11.27 5.09 4.40
C PHE A 34 -10.79 5.12 2.94
N ILE A 35 -10.63 6.30 2.34
CA ILE A 35 -10.09 6.41 0.97
C ILE A 35 -8.65 5.89 0.92
N LEU A 36 -7.81 6.23 1.89
CA LEU A 36 -6.41 5.81 1.90
C LEU A 36 -6.27 4.29 1.95
N GLN A 37 -7.07 3.60 2.78
CA GLN A 37 -7.09 2.14 2.80
C GLN A 37 -7.64 1.56 1.48
N GLY A 38 -8.70 2.15 0.92
CA GLY A 38 -9.23 1.76 -0.39
C GLY A 38 -8.21 1.90 -1.53
N LEU A 39 -7.36 2.94 -1.46
CA LEU A 39 -6.27 3.16 -2.41
C LEU A 39 -5.21 2.06 -2.31
N TYR A 40 -4.84 1.64 -1.10
CA TYR A 40 -3.90 0.52 -0.93
C TYR A 40 -4.47 -0.80 -1.42
N ASP A 41 -5.76 -1.04 -1.17
CA ASP A 41 -6.46 -2.20 -1.70
C ASP A 41 -6.48 -2.19 -3.23
N GLU A 42 -6.78 -1.04 -3.86
CA GLU A 42 -6.74 -0.89 -5.32
C GLU A 42 -5.34 -1.17 -5.88
N LEU A 43 -4.28 -0.68 -5.24
CA LEU A 43 -2.91 -0.92 -5.69
C LEU A 43 -2.56 -2.42 -5.74
N ILE A 44 -3.05 -3.20 -4.76
CA ILE A 44 -2.86 -4.64 -4.73
C ILE A 44 -3.76 -5.33 -5.74
N ASP A 45 -5.06 -5.02 -5.73
CA ASP A 45 -6.06 -5.71 -6.55
C ASP A 45 -5.86 -5.42 -8.05
N ALA A 46 -5.33 -4.24 -8.40
CA ALA A 46 -4.93 -3.88 -9.77
C ALA A 46 -3.57 -4.47 -10.19
N GLY A 47 -2.89 -5.23 -9.31
CA GLY A 47 -1.58 -5.82 -9.58
C GLY A 47 -0.45 -4.79 -9.72
N CYS A 48 -0.62 -3.56 -9.21
CA CYS A 48 0.41 -2.52 -9.30
C CYS A 48 1.68 -2.91 -8.52
N LEU A 49 1.53 -3.78 -7.51
CA LEU A 49 2.61 -4.28 -6.68
C LEU A 49 3.07 -5.70 -7.07
N GLY A 50 2.68 -6.18 -8.26
CA GLY A 50 2.97 -7.54 -8.72
C GLY A 50 1.72 -8.42 -8.77
N GLY A 51 1.80 -9.49 -9.56
CA GLY A 51 0.72 -10.48 -9.68
C GLY A 51 0.71 -11.42 -8.48
N LEU A 52 -0.48 -11.76 -7.96
CA LEU A 52 -0.62 -12.65 -6.82
C LEU A 52 -0.88 -14.10 -7.22
N ASN A 53 -0.34 -15.04 -6.46
CA ASN A 53 -0.57 -16.47 -6.57
C ASN A 53 -1.66 -16.89 -5.59
N ASP A 54 -2.76 -17.46 -6.07
CA ASP A 54 -3.82 -17.93 -5.19
C ASP A 54 -3.41 -19.24 -4.48
N VAL A 55 -3.48 -19.24 -3.15
CA VAL A 55 -3.13 -20.34 -2.27
C VAL A 55 -4.31 -20.64 -1.33
N TYR A 56 -4.69 -21.90 -1.23
CA TYR A 56 -5.71 -22.37 -0.30
C TYR A 56 -5.01 -23.15 0.82
N ALA A 57 -4.95 -22.57 2.01
CA ALA A 57 -4.28 -23.23 3.14
C ALA A 57 -5.22 -24.28 3.74
N GLU A 58 -4.71 -25.51 3.88
CA GLU A 58 -5.39 -26.63 4.55
C GLU A 58 -4.77 -26.96 5.92
N ALA A 59 -3.71 -26.24 6.29
CA ALA A 59 -2.98 -26.31 7.55
C ALA A 59 -2.22 -24.99 7.78
N ASP A 60 -1.56 -24.86 8.94
CA ASP A 60 -0.62 -23.75 9.17
C ASP A 60 0.39 -23.64 8.02
N TYR A 61 0.61 -22.42 7.54
CA TYR A 61 1.32 -22.17 6.28
C TYR A 61 2.32 -21.03 6.43
N THR A 62 3.51 -21.20 5.85
CA THR A 62 4.46 -20.10 5.69
C THR A 62 4.25 -19.48 4.32
N ALA A 63 3.77 -18.24 4.32
CA ALA A 63 3.48 -17.47 3.11
C ALA A 63 4.73 -17.29 2.25
N LYS A 64 4.57 -17.32 0.94
CA LYS A 64 5.60 -16.90 -0.01
C LYS A 64 5.31 -15.49 -0.50
N GLU A 65 6.30 -14.92 -1.17
CA GLU A 65 6.15 -13.63 -1.84
C GLU A 65 5.04 -13.71 -2.88
N PHE A 66 4.20 -12.67 -2.90
CA PHE A 66 3.07 -12.54 -3.81
C PHE A 66 1.96 -13.58 -3.61
N ASP A 67 1.85 -14.21 -2.43
CA ASP A 67 0.73 -15.11 -2.18
C ASP A 67 -0.57 -14.35 -1.83
N ARG A 68 -1.67 -14.82 -2.40
CA ARG A 68 -3.04 -14.56 -1.96
C ARG A 68 -3.59 -15.81 -1.28
N ILE A 69 -3.66 -15.78 0.04
CA ILE A 69 -3.91 -16.96 0.87
C ILE A 69 -5.33 -16.93 1.41
N SER A 70 -6.10 -17.99 1.18
CA SER A 70 -7.34 -18.28 1.91
C SER A 70 -7.02 -19.19 3.09
N ALA A 71 -7.08 -18.66 4.31
CA ALA A 71 -6.53 -19.31 5.50
C ALA A 71 -7.55 -20.03 6.40
N ASN A 72 -8.85 -19.72 6.33
CA ASN A 72 -9.93 -20.43 7.03
C ASN A 72 -9.60 -20.85 8.50
N GLY A 73 -9.01 -19.95 9.29
CA GLY A 73 -8.61 -20.21 10.69
C GLY A 73 -7.22 -20.82 10.92
N PHE A 74 -6.43 -21.07 9.87
CA PHE A 74 -5.04 -21.51 9.98
C PHE A 74 -4.06 -20.36 10.21
N THR A 75 -2.96 -20.65 10.92
CA THR A 75 -1.92 -19.65 11.19
C THR A 75 -1.05 -19.45 9.97
N ILE A 76 -0.97 -18.19 9.50
CA ILE A 76 -0.11 -17.82 8.38
C ILE A 76 1.13 -17.09 8.89
N THR A 77 2.28 -17.71 8.70
CA THR A 77 3.59 -17.13 9.05
C THR A 77 4.13 -16.34 7.87
N LYS A 78 4.51 -15.07 8.11
CA LYS A 78 5.15 -14.22 7.10
C LYS A 78 6.67 -14.34 7.26
N PRO A 79 7.41 -14.81 6.25
CA PRO A 79 8.84 -15.06 6.38
C PRO A 79 9.64 -13.76 6.38
N LEU A 80 10.69 -13.67 7.20
CA LEU A 80 11.65 -12.56 7.14
C LEU A 80 12.83 -12.86 6.18
N ALA A 81 12.95 -14.11 5.77
CA ALA A 81 13.98 -14.60 4.87
C ALA A 81 13.37 -15.64 3.92
N ILE A 82 13.76 -15.58 2.66
CA ILE A 82 13.38 -16.52 1.60
C ILE A 82 14.63 -17.31 1.21
N GLU A 83 14.50 -18.63 1.17
CA GLU A 83 15.50 -19.54 0.62
C GLU A 83 15.17 -19.80 -0.85
N GLU A 84 16.05 -19.36 -1.75
CA GLU A 84 15.92 -19.54 -3.20
C GLU A 84 17.27 -20.01 -3.75
N ASP A 85 17.30 -21.17 -4.42
CA ASP A 85 18.51 -21.78 -5.00
C ASP A 85 19.69 -21.94 -4.01
N GLY A 86 19.37 -22.22 -2.75
CA GLY A 86 20.37 -22.41 -1.69
C GLY A 86 20.98 -21.10 -1.17
N GLN A 87 20.41 -19.95 -1.55
CA GLN A 87 20.75 -18.64 -0.99
C GLN A 87 19.60 -18.09 -0.16
N THR A 88 19.95 -17.59 1.03
CA THR A 88 19.05 -16.81 1.87
C THR A 88 19.05 -15.36 1.41
N ARG A 89 17.86 -14.81 1.13
CA ARG A 89 17.68 -13.38 0.88
C ARG A 89 16.48 -12.83 1.65
N GLU A 90 16.42 -11.52 1.81
CA GLU A 90 15.19 -10.86 2.28
C GLU A 90 14.10 -10.96 1.21
N PRO A 91 12.82 -10.82 1.61
CA PRO A 91 11.74 -10.66 0.64
C PRO A 91 12.01 -9.50 -0.33
N LYS A 92 11.55 -9.66 -1.58
CA LYS A 92 11.67 -8.68 -2.64
C LYS A 92 10.99 -7.39 -2.22
N ASP A 93 11.58 -6.29 -2.63
CA ASP A 93 11.01 -4.97 -2.43
C ASP A 93 9.56 -4.93 -2.96
N LEU A 94 8.62 -4.41 -2.16
CA LEU A 94 7.19 -4.37 -2.48
C LEU A 94 6.51 -5.74 -2.68
N ALA A 95 7.13 -6.84 -2.25
CA ALA A 95 6.45 -8.14 -2.19
C ALA A 95 5.15 -8.02 -1.38
N VAL A 96 4.08 -8.63 -1.87
CA VAL A 96 2.75 -8.56 -1.24
C VAL A 96 2.37 -9.92 -0.68
N ILE A 97 1.69 -9.92 0.46
CA ILE A 97 0.96 -11.08 0.97
C ILE A 97 -0.45 -10.63 1.32
N SER A 98 -1.45 -11.24 0.70
CA SER A 98 -2.86 -11.01 1.02
C SER A 98 -3.41 -12.22 1.75
N ILE A 99 -3.93 -12.02 2.96
CA ILE A 99 -4.49 -13.08 3.79
C ILE A 99 -6.00 -12.86 3.91
N TYR A 100 -6.76 -13.85 3.51
CA TYR A 100 -8.21 -13.93 3.64
C TYR A 100 -8.55 -14.89 4.76
N ASP A 101 -8.87 -14.34 5.93
CA ASP A 101 -9.31 -15.08 7.11
C ASP A 101 -10.39 -14.29 7.84
N SER A 102 -11.66 -14.65 7.65
CA SER A 102 -12.85 -13.87 8.09
C SER A 102 -12.92 -12.41 7.61
N GLY A 103 -11.89 -11.94 6.90
CA GLY A 103 -11.68 -10.62 6.34
C GLY A 103 -10.38 -10.59 5.53
N LYS A 104 -10.14 -9.50 4.80
CA LYS A 104 -8.93 -9.30 3.98
C LYS A 104 -7.91 -8.50 4.78
N THR A 105 -6.70 -9.04 4.93
CA THR A 105 -5.55 -8.33 5.47
C THR A 105 -4.41 -8.35 4.46
N ASN A 106 -3.97 -7.16 4.07
CA ASN A 106 -2.91 -6.97 3.10
C ASN A 106 -1.60 -6.59 3.80
N TYR A 107 -0.50 -7.19 3.36
CA TYR A 107 0.84 -6.90 3.82
C TYR A 107 1.73 -6.59 2.62
N VAL A 108 2.66 -5.66 2.82
CA VAL A 108 3.71 -5.35 1.84
C VAL A 108 5.06 -5.37 2.52
N TRP A 109 6.09 -5.79 1.79
CA TRP A 109 7.46 -5.69 2.25
C TRP A 109 8.03 -4.30 1.95
N ASP A 110 8.39 -3.57 3.01
CA ASP A 110 9.07 -2.26 2.96
C ASP A 110 10.10 -2.20 4.11
N ASN A 111 11.21 -2.93 3.95
CA ASN A 111 12.20 -3.22 5.02
C ASN A 111 11.57 -3.93 6.24
N GLY A 112 10.61 -4.81 5.97
CA GLY A 112 9.78 -5.47 6.97
C GLY A 112 8.33 -5.59 6.47
N TRP A 113 7.58 -6.54 7.02
CA TRP A 113 6.16 -6.68 6.69
C TRP A 113 5.34 -5.56 7.33
N VAL A 114 4.86 -4.65 6.50
CA VAL A 114 3.97 -3.56 6.88
C VAL A 114 2.54 -3.96 6.54
N SER A 115 1.61 -3.85 7.49
CA SER A 115 0.19 -4.05 7.21
C SER A 115 -0.40 -2.83 6.52
N LEU A 116 -1.19 -3.06 5.48
CA LEU A 116 -1.96 -2.04 4.76
C LEU A 116 -3.43 -2.00 5.19
N SER A 117 -3.81 -2.86 6.15
CA SER A 117 -5.18 -3.01 6.65
C SER A 117 -5.24 -2.65 8.14
N GLY A 118 -6.43 -2.25 8.61
CA GLY A 118 -6.61 -1.89 10.02
C GLY A 118 -5.81 -0.64 10.44
N LEU A 119 -5.47 0.22 9.48
CA LEU A 119 -4.71 1.43 9.74
C LEU A 119 -5.53 2.38 10.63
N THR A 120 -4.84 3.11 11.51
CA THR A 120 -5.42 4.21 12.27
C THR A 120 -4.87 5.54 11.77
N LEU A 121 -5.44 6.65 12.24
CA LEU A 121 -4.94 7.99 11.89
C LEU A 121 -3.51 8.24 12.37
N ASP A 122 -3.12 7.60 13.47
CA ASP A 122 -1.84 7.85 14.12
C ASP A 122 -0.81 6.74 13.78
N THR A 123 -1.21 5.74 12.98
CA THR A 123 -0.31 4.76 12.36
C THR A 123 0.57 5.44 11.32
N ASP A 124 1.80 4.95 11.15
CA ASP A 124 2.64 5.33 10.03
C ASP A 124 1.96 5.05 8.71
N ALA A 125 1.99 6.03 7.81
CA ALA A 125 1.46 5.83 6.47
C ALA A 125 2.40 4.92 5.66
N PRO A 126 1.92 3.75 5.19
CA PRO A 126 2.70 2.92 4.30
C PRO A 126 3.18 3.69 3.06
N PHE A 127 4.39 3.40 2.61
CA PHE A 127 5.06 4.08 1.48
C PHE A 127 5.37 5.57 1.67
N ALA A 128 5.07 6.18 2.82
CA ALA A 128 5.42 7.59 3.03
C ALA A 128 6.94 7.84 3.00
N SER A 129 7.73 6.83 3.39
CA SER A 129 9.21 6.80 3.25
C SER A 129 9.68 6.92 1.80
N ARG A 130 8.91 6.37 0.85
CA ARG A 130 9.21 6.38 -0.60
C ARG A 130 8.81 7.67 -1.28
N GLY A 131 7.91 8.44 -0.68
CA GLY A 131 7.47 9.72 -1.23
C GLY A 131 6.14 10.20 -0.66
N ALA A 132 6.15 10.70 0.58
CA ALA A 132 4.96 11.24 1.25
C ALA A 132 4.19 12.29 0.41
N ASP A 133 4.90 13.19 -0.30
CA ASP A 133 4.26 14.17 -1.19
C ASP A 133 3.51 13.50 -2.34
N GLY A 134 4.13 12.51 -2.97
CA GLY A 134 3.55 11.74 -4.07
C GLY A 134 2.32 10.96 -3.62
N LEU A 135 2.41 10.29 -2.47
CA LEU A 135 1.29 9.58 -1.85
C LEU A 135 0.13 10.53 -1.52
N ALA A 136 0.41 11.71 -0.93
CA ALA A 136 -0.62 12.71 -0.66
C ALA A 136 -1.26 13.27 -1.95
N CYS A 137 -0.48 13.44 -3.02
CA CYS A 137 -1.01 13.83 -4.33
C CYS A 137 -1.88 12.75 -4.96
N TYR A 138 -1.50 11.48 -4.80
CA TYR A 138 -2.28 10.35 -5.31
C TYR A 138 -3.60 10.19 -4.54
N LEU A 139 -3.57 10.32 -3.20
CA LEU A 139 -4.77 10.37 -2.37
C LEU A 139 -5.68 11.55 -2.72
N ALA A 140 -5.11 12.75 -2.92
CA ALA A 140 -5.87 13.95 -3.29
C ALA A 140 -6.66 13.76 -4.60
N SER A 141 -6.09 13.03 -5.56
CA SER A 141 -6.74 12.76 -6.85
C SER A 141 -7.98 11.88 -6.66
N ASN A 142 -7.88 10.81 -5.87
CA ASN A 142 -9.00 9.92 -5.53
C ASN A 142 -10.05 10.59 -4.64
N TRP A 143 -9.63 11.55 -3.82
CA TRP A 143 -10.53 12.29 -2.95
C TRP A 143 -11.54 13.13 -3.73
N VAL A 144 -11.08 13.80 -4.79
CA VAL A 144 -11.93 14.68 -5.60
C VAL A 144 -13.07 13.90 -6.25
N ASP A 145 -12.82 12.67 -6.70
CA ASP A 145 -13.85 11.81 -7.28
C ASP A 145 -14.94 11.44 -6.27
N THR A 146 -14.58 11.29 -4.99
CA THR A 146 -15.52 10.86 -3.94
C THR A 146 -16.30 12.01 -3.33
N PHE A 147 -15.65 13.13 -3.05
CA PHE A 147 -16.20 14.22 -2.22
C PHE A 147 -16.30 15.56 -2.95
N GLY A 148 -15.91 15.61 -4.23
CA GLY A 148 -15.77 16.85 -4.99
C GLY A 148 -14.50 17.62 -4.63
N GLY A 149 -14.34 18.80 -5.24
CA GLY A 149 -13.15 19.64 -5.12
C GLY A 149 -12.38 19.76 -6.44
N GLN A 150 -11.17 20.27 -6.38
CA GLN A 150 -10.31 20.42 -7.56
C GLN A 150 -8.85 20.11 -7.20
N VAL A 151 -8.21 19.31 -8.04
CA VAL A 151 -6.76 19.11 -8.02
C VAL A 151 -6.12 19.80 -9.22
N SER A 152 -4.98 20.45 -9.00
CA SER A 152 -4.23 21.01 -10.12
C SER A 152 -3.65 19.91 -11.01
N PRO A 153 -3.42 20.16 -12.31
CA PRO A 153 -2.77 19.20 -13.21
C PRO A 153 -1.38 18.75 -12.72
N THR A 154 -0.71 19.55 -11.90
CA THR A 154 0.59 19.21 -11.30
C THR A 154 0.43 18.18 -10.18
N VAL A 155 -0.57 18.33 -9.31
CA VAL A 155 -0.88 17.36 -8.25
C VAL A 155 -1.22 16.01 -8.86
N TYR A 156 -2.09 16.01 -9.87
CA TYR A 156 -2.47 14.77 -10.57
C TYR A 156 -1.25 14.06 -11.19
N ARG A 157 -0.39 14.80 -11.91
CA ARG A 157 0.84 14.25 -12.49
C ARG A 157 1.80 13.66 -11.44
N ARG A 158 1.94 14.31 -10.29
CA ARG A 158 2.76 13.79 -9.19
C ARG A 158 2.19 12.51 -8.57
N GLY A 159 0.86 12.44 -8.42
CA GLY A 159 0.19 11.23 -7.95
C GLY A 159 0.42 10.05 -8.90
N LEU A 160 0.29 10.26 -10.21
CA LEU A 160 0.59 9.24 -11.22
C LEU A 160 2.06 8.83 -11.23
N ALA A 161 2.99 9.78 -11.11
CA ALA A 161 4.42 9.48 -11.02
C ALA A 161 4.74 8.61 -9.79
N PHE A 162 4.10 8.88 -8.65
CA PHE A 162 4.23 8.05 -7.45
C PHE A 162 3.69 6.63 -7.67
N LYS A 163 2.50 6.48 -8.27
CA LYS A 163 1.97 5.16 -8.66
C LYS A 163 2.95 4.42 -9.59
N GLY A 164 3.51 5.13 -10.59
CA GLY A 164 4.50 4.59 -11.51
C GLY A 164 5.79 4.14 -10.83
N LEU A 165 6.24 4.83 -9.77
CA LEU A 165 7.40 4.43 -8.97
C LEU A 165 7.16 3.09 -8.26
N LEU A 166 5.97 2.89 -7.70
CA LEU A 166 5.60 1.63 -7.06
C LEU A 166 5.55 0.48 -8.08
N MET A 167 5.01 0.74 -9.28
CA MET A 167 4.93 -0.26 -10.35
C MET A 167 6.31 -0.60 -10.95
N GLY A 168 7.16 0.41 -11.13
CA GLY A 168 8.48 0.26 -11.74
C GLY A 168 9.47 -0.53 -10.90
N SER A 169 9.35 -0.48 -9.56
CA SER A 169 10.22 -1.23 -8.64
C SER A 169 10.15 -2.75 -8.87
N ASN A 170 8.96 -3.26 -9.21
CA ASN A 170 8.75 -4.68 -9.47
C ASN A 170 9.22 -5.14 -10.86
N ALA A 171 9.26 -4.24 -11.85
CA ALA A 171 9.71 -4.57 -13.21
C ALA A 171 11.23 -4.80 -13.30
N THR A 172 12.01 -4.14 -12.44
CA THR A 172 13.48 -4.32 -12.37
C THR A 172 13.86 -5.64 -11.69
N ALA A 173 13.04 -6.11 -10.74
CA ALA A 173 13.24 -7.40 -10.09
C ALA A 173 12.96 -8.60 -11.03
N ALA A 174 12.03 -8.46 -11.98
CA ALA A 174 11.73 -9.50 -12.97
C ALA A 174 12.84 -9.65 -14.04
N THR A 175 13.49 -8.55 -14.42
CA THR A 175 14.55 -8.57 -15.46
C THR A 175 15.91 -9.01 -14.93
N ALA A 176 16.15 -8.97 -13.62
CA ALA A 176 17.39 -9.46 -13.02
C ALA A 176 17.47 -10.99 -12.94
N ALA A 177 16.33 -11.69 -13.00
CA ALA A 177 16.27 -13.16 -12.95
C ALA A 177 16.64 -13.85 -14.28
N ASP A 178 16.63 -13.13 -15.40
CA ASP A 178 16.87 -13.69 -16.75
C ASP A 178 18.35 -13.60 -17.22
N TYR A 179 19.28 -13.16 -16.37
CA TYR A 179 20.68 -12.93 -16.74
C TYR A 179 21.72 -13.75 -15.96
N PHE A 180 21.36 -14.87 -15.32
CA PHE A 180 22.33 -15.81 -14.74
C PHE A 180 21.96 -17.27 -14.99
#